data_AF-A0A0G0QQU9-F1
#
_entry.id   AF-A0A0G0QQU9-F1
#
_cell.length_a   1.000
_cell.length_b   1.000
_cell.length_c   1.000
_cell.angle_alpha   90.00
_cell.angle_beta   90.00
_cell.angle_gamma   90.00
#
_symmetry.space_group_name_H-M   'P 1'
#
loop_
_entity.id
_entity.type
_entity.pdbx_description
1 polymer ?
#
loop_
_entity_poly.entity_id
_entity_poly.type
_entity_poly.pdbx_seq_one_letter_code
_entity_poly.pdbx_strand_id
1 'polypeptide(L)'
;MNKNIYTALAVVGVVVIGGVFLVKQKNVQVPFTTEVIEKTEPSVTTNISKTQKEQASITTNNTSQPKVIVKTNTDTPPLLIKSIGVNLDYYNSATNRAGDFVFTKEKLQFDRLFMGYGFFIPFSEASPAKYNPQPTFILPLGTPARSLVDGIVVSIPVLWSGDYSVQVTENGKMEKWIYETEHIINPKVKVGDKVIAGQIIGEVSDFSQGLPAGFGMVEMGILKGGQVPQHVCPFAYFDPSIKEEMQKKIIALYTAWEDYAGDTSLYNEIESIPGCIKLDPIEG
;
A
#
# COMPACT_ATOMS: atom_id res chain seq x y z
N MET A 1 -5.33 -71.31 35.76
CA MET A 1 -4.31 -70.24 35.71
C MET A 1 -5.03 -68.92 35.49
N ASN A 2 -4.95 -68.05 36.47
CA ASN A 2 -5.54 -66.70 36.49
C ASN A 2 -4.79 -65.78 35.52
N LYS A 3 -5.57 -64.94 34.81
CA LYS A 3 -5.47 -63.47 34.76
C LYS A 3 -6.21 -62.98 33.52
N ASN A 4 -7.26 -62.20 33.72
CA ASN A 4 -7.56 -61.08 32.85
C ASN A 4 -8.20 -59.98 33.68
N ILE A 5 -7.59 -58.81 33.55
CA ILE A 5 -7.80 -57.58 34.30
C ILE A 5 -8.86 -56.78 33.55
N TYR A 6 -9.95 -56.38 34.21
CA TYR A 6 -10.85 -55.36 33.71
C TYR A 6 -10.60 -54.07 34.49
N THR A 7 -10.09 -53.07 33.80
CA THR A 7 -9.87 -51.71 34.31
C THR A 7 -11.20 -50.96 34.30
N ALA A 8 -11.59 -50.42 35.46
CA ALA A 8 -12.77 -49.59 35.62
C ALA A 8 -12.56 -48.20 35.01
N LEU A 9 -13.55 -47.72 34.24
CA LEU A 9 -13.68 -46.31 33.86
C LEU A 9 -14.09 -45.51 35.10
N ALA A 10 -13.24 -44.56 35.52
CA ALA A 10 -13.64 -43.50 36.43
C ALA A 10 -14.18 -42.32 35.61
N VAL A 11 -15.49 -42.10 35.68
CA VAL A 11 -16.14 -40.87 35.19
C VAL A 11 -15.92 -39.80 36.26
N VAL A 12 -15.04 -38.84 36.01
CA VAL A 12 -14.92 -37.63 36.83
C VAL A 12 -15.86 -36.58 36.24
N GLY A 13 -17.00 -36.40 36.88
CA GLY A 13 -17.89 -35.26 36.63
C GLY A 13 -17.26 -33.99 37.18
N VAL A 14 -17.05 -32.99 36.32
CA VAL A 14 -16.68 -31.64 36.74
C VAL A 14 -17.96 -30.83 36.86
N VAL A 15 -18.36 -30.59 38.10
CA VAL A 15 -19.38 -29.63 38.50
C VAL A 15 -18.74 -28.25 38.46
N VAL A 16 -19.20 -27.37 37.56
CA VAL A 16 -18.80 -25.96 37.54
C VAL A 16 -19.78 -25.18 38.43
N ILE A 17 -19.35 -24.89 39.66
CA ILE A 17 -20.01 -23.92 40.54
C ILE A 17 -19.26 -22.60 40.42
N GLY A 18 -20.03 -21.53 40.18
CA GLY A 18 -19.55 -20.18 39.96
C GLY A 18 -18.63 -19.65 41.05
N GLY A 19 -17.56 -18.99 40.61
CA GLY A 19 -16.65 -18.21 41.45
C GLY A 19 -16.28 -16.93 40.72
N VAL A 20 -16.86 -15.83 41.17
CA VAL A 20 -16.49 -14.46 40.78
C VAL A 20 -15.03 -14.23 41.18
N PHE A 21 -14.14 -14.08 40.19
CA PHE A 21 -12.77 -13.64 40.44
C PHE A 21 -12.73 -12.11 40.60
N LEU A 22 -12.63 -11.67 41.86
CA LEU A 22 -12.30 -10.30 42.23
C LEU A 22 -10.78 -10.10 42.11
N VAL A 23 -10.33 -9.50 41.00
CA VAL A 23 -8.94 -9.05 40.85
C VAL A 23 -8.79 -7.73 41.60
N LYS A 24 -8.08 -7.75 42.74
CA LYS A 24 -7.59 -6.55 43.42
C LYS A 24 -6.51 -5.88 42.55
N GLN A 25 -6.83 -4.78 41.89
CA GLN A 25 -5.82 -3.86 41.35
C GLN A 25 -5.09 -3.17 42.51
N LYS A 26 -3.77 -3.37 42.59
CA LYS A 26 -2.89 -2.52 43.39
C LYS A 26 -2.56 -1.27 42.55
N ASN A 27 -3.05 -0.12 43.01
CA ASN A 27 -2.62 1.19 42.55
C ASN A 27 -1.12 1.38 42.89
N VAL A 28 -0.28 1.46 41.88
CA VAL A 28 1.08 1.97 41.99
C VAL A 28 1.06 3.40 41.45
N GLN A 29 1.12 4.36 42.37
CA GLN A 29 1.37 5.77 42.05
C GLN A 29 2.84 5.93 41.68
N VAL A 30 3.10 6.37 40.44
CA VAL A 30 4.42 6.80 39.99
C VAL A 30 4.43 8.33 40.05
N PRO A 31 5.39 8.97 40.74
CA PRO A 31 5.45 10.43 40.79
C PRO A 31 5.90 11.01 39.45
N PHE A 32 5.11 11.94 38.93
CA PHE A 32 5.50 12.83 37.83
C PHE A 32 6.44 13.91 38.38
N THR A 33 7.69 13.93 37.92
CA THR A 33 8.57 15.11 38.02
C THR A 33 8.50 15.87 36.70
N THR A 34 7.98 17.10 36.76
CA THR A 34 7.95 18.05 35.65
C THR A 34 9.28 18.79 35.61
N GLU A 35 10.15 18.50 34.64
CA GLU A 35 11.26 19.40 34.31
C GLU A 35 10.79 20.41 33.26
N VAL A 36 10.79 21.68 33.67
CA VAL A 36 10.55 22.84 32.82
C VAL A 36 11.84 23.14 32.08
N ILE A 37 11.88 22.91 30.77
CA ILE A 37 12.97 23.39 29.91
C ILE A 37 12.60 24.79 29.42
N GLU A 38 13.28 25.77 30.01
CA GLU A 38 13.27 27.19 29.67
C GLU A 38 13.87 27.38 28.27
N LYS A 39 13.07 27.91 27.32
CA LYS A 39 13.55 28.33 26.00
C LYS A 39 14.29 29.66 26.15
N THR A 40 15.59 29.66 25.90
CA THR A 40 16.38 30.87 25.66
C THR A 40 16.49 31.14 24.16
N GLU A 41 15.95 32.29 23.74
CA GLU A 41 16.18 32.91 22.43
C GLU A 41 17.57 33.56 22.39
N PRO A 42 18.29 33.50 21.25
CA PRO A 42 19.34 34.47 20.99
C PRO A 42 18.83 35.62 20.10
N SER A 43 18.86 36.77 20.75
CA SER A 43 18.79 38.16 20.28
C SER A 43 19.43 38.46 18.91
N VAL A 44 18.66 39.22 18.14
CA VAL A 44 19.09 40.06 17.01
C VAL A 44 20.08 41.13 17.50
N THR A 45 21.23 41.25 16.83
CA THR A 45 22.08 42.44 16.94
C THR A 45 22.15 43.15 15.60
N THR A 46 21.51 44.32 15.58
CA THR A 46 21.63 45.39 14.59
C THR A 46 23.04 45.99 14.57
N ASN A 47 23.59 46.24 13.39
CA ASN A 47 24.57 47.30 13.18
C ASN A 47 24.03 48.27 12.11
N ILE A 48 23.69 49.47 12.56
CA ILE A 48 23.36 50.63 11.74
C ILE A 48 24.66 51.42 11.54
N SER A 49 25.04 51.66 10.29
CA SER A 49 25.88 52.79 9.91
C SER A 49 25.15 53.59 8.83
N LYS A 50 24.72 54.81 9.19
CA LYS A 50 24.29 55.89 8.29
C LYS A 50 25.51 56.28 7.43
N THR A 51 25.43 56.71 6.17
CA THR A 51 24.87 57.96 5.60
C THR A 51 25.26 57.88 4.11
N GLN A 52 24.45 58.17 3.09
CA GLN A 52 24.11 59.50 2.57
C GLN A 52 23.06 59.39 1.45
N LYS A 53 22.24 60.44 1.34
CA LYS A 53 21.30 60.74 0.26
C LYS A 53 22.04 60.88 -1.08
N GLU A 54 21.51 60.28 -2.14
CA GLU A 54 21.38 60.96 -3.43
C GLU A 54 20.19 60.42 -4.22
N GLN A 55 19.52 61.34 -4.90
CA GLN A 55 18.26 61.19 -5.60
C GLN A 55 18.57 61.31 -7.08
N ALA A 56 18.43 60.23 -7.86
CA ALA A 56 18.41 60.34 -9.32
C ALA A 56 17.72 59.14 -9.99
N SER A 57 16.61 59.47 -10.65
CA SER A 57 16.19 59.03 -11.98
C SER A 57 16.06 57.54 -12.33
N ILE A 58 14.81 57.22 -12.69
CA ILE A 58 14.34 56.09 -13.48
C ILE A 58 15.22 55.92 -14.73
N THR A 59 15.87 54.76 -14.86
CA THR A 59 16.25 54.19 -16.15
C THR A 59 15.92 52.71 -16.13
N THR A 60 14.87 52.35 -16.86
CA THR A 60 14.50 50.97 -17.19
C THR A 60 15.64 50.29 -17.92
N ASN A 61 16.19 49.21 -17.35
CA ASN A 61 17.01 48.27 -18.11
C ASN A 61 16.50 46.85 -17.87
N ASN A 62 15.89 46.31 -18.93
CA ASN A 62 15.68 44.89 -19.14
C ASN A 62 16.98 44.14 -18.86
N THR A 63 16.96 43.25 -17.87
CA THR A 63 17.95 42.17 -17.79
C THR A 63 17.17 40.88 -17.60
N SER A 64 17.03 40.15 -18.71
CA SER A 64 16.53 38.79 -18.76
C SER A 64 17.32 37.93 -17.79
N GLN A 65 16.70 37.61 -16.65
CA GLN A 65 17.23 36.53 -15.81
C GLN A 65 17.15 35.22 -16.61
N PRO A 66 18.22 34.43 -16.66
CA PRO A 66 18.15 33.11 -17.26
C PRO A 66 17.15 32.28 -16.47
N LYS A 67 16.09 31.87 -17.16
CA LYS A 67 15.12 30.87 -16.70
C LYS A 67 15.93 29.64 -16.26
N VAL A 68 15.99 29.38 -14.95
CA VAL A 68 16.52 28.13 -14.43
C VAL A 68 15.61 27.03 -14.96
N ILE A 69 16.04 26.39 -16.06
CA ILE A 69 15.41 25.19 -16.55
C ILE A 69 15.81 24.12 -15.55
N VAL A 70 14.95 23.88 -14.56
CA VAL A 70 15.01 22.66 -13.76
C VAL A 70 14.78 21.54 -14.76
N LYS A 71 15.85 20.85 -15.15
CA LYS A 71 15.74 19.56 -15.83
C LYS A 71 15.08 18.63 -14.83
N THR A 72 13.77 18.47 -14.93
CA THR A 72 13.06 17.37 -14.29
C THR A 72 13.72 16.08 -14.73
N ASN A 73 14.17 15.26 -13.78
CA ASN A 73 14.71 13.95 -14.09
C ASN A 73 13.58 13.11 -14.70
N THR A 74 13.57 12.97 -16.03
CA THR A 74 12.53 12.26 -16.78
C THR A 74 12.59 10.74 -16.59
N ASP A 75 13.55 10.25 -15.82
CA ASP A 75 13.70 8.82 -15.49
C ASP A 75 13.16 8.45 -14.11
N THR A 76 12.41 9.34 -13.47
CA THR A 76 11.67 9.07 -12.24
C THR A 76 10.18 9.32 -12.48
N PRO A 77 9.28 8.49 -11.91
CA PRO A 77 7.84 8.75 -11.95
C PRO A 77 7.52 10.15 -11.38
N PRO A 78 6.73 10.99 -12.08
CA PRO A 78 6.50 12.38 -11.69
C PRO A 78 5.52 12.56 -10.52
N LEU A 79 4.59 11.62 -10.34
CA LEU A 79 3.62 11.61 -9.24
C LEU A 79 4.03 10.62 -8.14
N LEU A 80 3.71 10.96 -6.91
CA LEU A 80 3.88 10.08 -5.76
C LEU A 80 2.57 9.34 -5.45
N ILE A 81 2.69 8.07 -5.07
CA ILE A 81 1.56 7.21 -4.69
C ILE A 81 0.99 7.69 -3.36
N LYS A 82 -0.31 8.01 -3.34
CA LYS A 82 -1.05 8.45 -2.15
C LYS A 82 -2.13 7.45 -1.73
N SER A 83 -2.28 6.37 -2.47
CA SER A 83 -3.22 5.27 -2.24
C SER A 83 -2.67 4.01 -2.93
N ILE A 84 -2.82 2.83 -2.32
CA ILE A 84 -2.43 1.56 -2.94
C ILE A 84 -3.52 0.98 -3.85
N GLY A 85 -4.59 1.74 -4.08
CA GLY A 85 -5.73 1.32 -4.92
C GLY A 85 -6.84 0.60 -4.17
N VAL A 86 -6.61 0.24 -2.90
CA VAL A 86 -7.57 -0.42 -2.01
C VAL A 86 -7.40 0.11 -0.59
N ASN A 87 -8.38 -0.12 0.29
CA ASN A 87 -8.21 0.23 1.70
C ASN A 87 -7.43 -0.86 2.43
N LEU A 88 -6.33 -0.46 3.07
CA LEU A 88 -5.59 -1.29 3.99
C LEU A 88 -5.69 -0.73 5.41
N ASP A 89 -5.96 -1.60 6.37
CA ASP A 89 -6.00 -1.26 7.78
C ASP A 89 -5.45 -2.40 8.64
N TYR A 90 -5.29 -2.15 9.93
CA TYR A 90 -4.90 -3.19 10.87
C TYR A 90 -5.98 -4.29 10.96
N TYR A 91 -5.54 -5.53 11.17
CA TYR A 91 -6.44 -6.67 11.29
C TYR A 91 -7.39 -6.49 12.49
N ASN A 92 -8.68 -6.68 12.22
CA ASN A 92 -9.77 -6.63 13.18
C ASN A 92 -10.45 -7.99 13.24
N SER A 93 -10.30 -8.66 14.39
CA SER A 93 -10.86 -9.99 14.64
C SER A 93 -12.38 -10.03 14.73
N ALA A 94 -13.05 -8.91 15.03
CA ALA A 94 -14.51 -8.84 15.05
C ALA A 94 -15.11 -8.89 13.64
N THR A 95 -14.39 -8.36 12.66
CA THR A 95 -14.83 -8.34 11.25
C THR A 95 -14.07 -9.34 10.38
N ASN A 96 -13.05 -10.01 10.93
CA ASN A 96 -12.12 -10.88 10.21
C ASN A 96 -11.50 -10.20 8.97
N ARG A 97 -11.13 -8.92 9.12
CA ARG A 97 -10.70 -8.05 8.02
C ARG A 97 -9.54 -7.15 8.40
N ALA A 98 -8.76 -6.77 7.41
CA ALA A 98 -7.72 -5.74 7.48
C ALA A 98 -8.02 -4.70 6.38
N GLY A 99 -8.89 -3.72 6.67
CA GLY A 99 -9.48 -2.88 5.63
C GLY A 99 -10.37 -3.68 4.68
N ASP A 100 -10.08 -3.63 3.38
CA ASP A 100 -10.83 -4.35 2.35
C ASP A 100 -10.49 -5.86 2.32
N PHE A 101 -9.34 -6.26 2.87
CA PHE A 101 -8.87 -7.64 2.88
C PHE A 101 -9.70 -8.51 3.83
N VAL A 102 -10.24 -9.62 3.33
CA VAL A 102 -10.97 -10.62 4.12
C VAL A 102 -10.07 -11.79 4.42
N PHE A 103 -9.92 -12.10 5.70
CA PHE A 103 -9.17 -13.28 6.12
C PHE A 103 -10.03 -14.52 5.89
N THR A 104 -9.48 -15.56 5.27
CA THR A 104 -10.26 -16.73 4.86
C THR A 104 -9.46 -18.03 4.99
N LYS A 105 -10.16 -19.13 5.23
CA LYS A 105 -9.57 -20.49 5.21
C LYS A 105 -9.73 -21.18 3.85
N GLU A 106 -10.38 -20.50 2.91
CA GLU A 106 -10.42 -20.93 1.52
C GLU A 106 -9.01 -20.93 0.91
N LYS A 107 -8.77 -21.85 -0.02
CA LYS A 107 -7.48 -21.94 -0.71
C LYS A 107 -7.30 -20.74 -1.64
N LEU A 108 -6.29 -19.92 -1.37
CA LEU A 108 -5.94 -18.78 -2.22
C LEU A 108 -4.83 -19.16 -3.20
N GLN A 109 -4.68 -18.34 -4.25
CA GLN A 109 -3.51 -18.43 -5.10
C GLN A 109 -2.25 -18.12 -4.27
N PHE A 110 -1.29 -19.04 -4.27
CA PHE A 110 -0.06 -18.97 -3.46
C PHE A 110 -0.29 -18.81 -1.94
N ASP A 111 -1.49 -19.14 -1.45
CA ASP A 111 -1.90 -19.01 -0.05
C ASP A 111 -1.71 -17.58 0.51
N ARG A 112 -1.86 -16.56 -0.35
CA ARG A 112 -1.62 -15.14 -0.02
C ARG A 112 -2.81 -14.25 -0.35
N LEU A 113 -2.98 -13.24 0.50
CA LEU A 113 -3.87 -12.10 0.24
C LEU A 113 -3.19 -11.00 -0.58
N PHE A 114 -1.87 -10.91 -0.51
CA PHE A 114 -1.09 -9.87 -1.18
C PHE A 114 0.16 -10.51 -1.80
N MET A 115 0.45 -10.23 -3.07
CA MET A 115 1.73 -10.56 -3.71
C MET A 115 2.45 -9.25 -4.03
N GLY A 116 3.60 -9.04 -3.40
CA GLY A 116 4.42 -7.84 -3.60
C GLY A 116 4.99 -7.73 -5.00
N TYR A 117 5.48 -6.53 -5.34
CA TYR A 117 6.23 -6.30 -6.56
C TYR A 117 7.45 -7.22 -6.61
N GLY A 118 7.64 -7.92 -7.73
CA GLY A 118 8.72 -8.89 -7.89
C GLY A 118 8.44 -10.24 -7.22
N PHE A 119 7.19 -10.54 -6.85
CA PHE A 119 6.80 -11.88 -6.43
C PHE A 119 7.10 -12.90 -7.53
N PHE A 120 7.75 -14.02 -7.18
CA PHE A 120 8.11 -15.04 -8.16
C PHE A 120 6.92 -15.97 -8.43
N ILE A 121 6.46 -15.97 -9.66
CA ILE A 121 5.43 -16.89 -10.16
C ILE A 121 6.17 -18.08 -10.81
N PRO A 122 6.07 -19.29 -10.24
CA PRO A 122 6.71 -20.47 -10.80
C PRO A 122 6.09 -20.84 -12.15
N PHE A 123 6.83 -21.64 -12.91
CA PHE A 123 6.36 -22.18 -14.19
C PHE A 123 5.04 -22.94 -14.01
N SER A 124 4.14 -22.79 -14.98
CA SER A 124 2.97 -23.63 -15.18
C SER A 124 2.84 -24.01 -16.65
N GLU A 125 2.02 -25.00 -16.96
CA GLU A 125 1.75 -25.38 -18.36
C GLU A 125 1.21 -24.20 -19.20
N ALA A 126 0.56 -23.23 -18.55
CA ALA A 126 -0.02 -22.05 -19.18
C ALA A 126 0.94 -20.84 -19.28
N SER A 127 2.01 -20.79 -18.49
CA SER A 127 2.89 -19.61 -18.43
C SER A 127 4.32 -19.96 -17.99
N PRO A 128 5.35 -19.37 -18.62
CA PRO A 128 6.71 -19.47 -18.13
C PRO A 128 6.83 -18.86 -16.72
N ALA A 129 7.86 -19.30 -15.99
CA ALA A 129 8.21 -18.69 -14.71
C ALA A 129 8.60 -17.23 -14.91
N LYS A 130 8.11 -16.34 -14.05
CA LYS A 130 8.34 -14.90 -14.16
C LYS A 130 8.28 -14.21 -12.80
N TYR A 131 8.82 -12.99 -12.74
CA TYR A 131 8.57 -12.10 -11.62
C TYR A 131 7.36 -11.23 -11.93
N ASN A 132 6.48 -11.05 -10.96
CA ASN A 132 5.29 -10.25 -11.12
C ASN A 132 5.65 -8.75 -11.17
N PRO A 133 5.39 -8.03 -12.27
CA PRO A 133 5.73 -6.62 -12.39
C PRO A 133 4.77 -5.70 -11.62
N GLN A 134 3.61 -6.19 -11.21
CA GLN A 134 2.58 -5.42 -10.53
C GLN A 134 2.23 -6.08 -9.19
N PRO A 135 2.22 -5.35 -8.07
CA PRO A 135 1.60 -5.81 -6.84
C PRO A 135 0.15 -6.26 -7.06
N THR A 136 -0.19 -7.44 -6.55
CA THR A 136 -1.51 -8.06 -6.73
C THR A 136 -2.20 -8.24 -5.38
N PHE A 137 -3.46 -7.80 -5.28
CA PHE A 137 -4.27 -7.93 -4.07
C PHE A 137 -5.44 -8.87 -4.32
N ILE A 138 -5.59 -9.90 -3.48
CA ILE A 138 -6.71 -10.84 -3.51
C ILE A 138 -7.80 -10.34 -2.58
N LEU A 139 -8.97 -10.03 -3.15
CA LEU A 139 -10.03 -9.29 -2.46
C LEU A 139 -11.42 -9.85 -2.82
N PRO A 140 -12.43 -9.65 -1.96
CA PRO A 140 -13.80 -10.00 -2.33
C PRO A 140 -14.28 -9.21 -3.55
N LEU A 141 -15.12 -9.84 -4.38
CA LEU A 141 -15.79 -9.16 -5.48
C LEU A 141 -16.67 -8.00 -4.97
N GLY A 142 -16.75 -6.93 -5.76
CA GLY A 142 -17.44 -5.70 -5.39
C GLY A 142 -16.64 -4.78 -4.45
N THR A 143 -15.43 -5.16 -4.05
CA THR A 143 -14.52 -4.26 -3.33
C THR A 143 -14.20 -3.03 -4.21
N PRO A 144 -14.31 -1.80 -3.69
CA PRO A 144 -13.98 -0.60 -4.48
C PRO A 144 -12.49 -0.51 -4.81
N ALA A 145 -12.18 -0.39 -6.09
CA ALA A 145 -10.84 -0.04 -6.55
C ALA A 145 -10.70 1.49 -6.66
N ARG A 146 -9.52 2.00 -6.33
CA ARG A 146 -9.28 3.42 -6.09
C ARG A 146 -8.11 3.94 -6.92
N SER A 147 -8.15 5.21 -7.28
CA SER A 147 -7.01 5.85 -7.92
C SER A 147 -5.80 5.89 -6.98
N LEU A 148 -4.60 5.66 -7.54
CA LEU A 148 -3.35 5.63 -6.80
C LEU A 148 -2.80 7.04 -6.51
N VAL A 149 -3.11 7.98 -7.39
CA VAL A 149 -2.51 9.31 -7.47
C VAL A 149 -3.58 10.36 -7.77
N ASP A 150 -3.26 11.62 -7.50
CA ASP A 150 -4.01 12.73 -8.10
C ASP A 150 -3.59 12.87 -9.56
N GLY A 151 -4.52 13.01 -10.49
CA GLY A 151 -4.19 13.12 -11.90
C GLY A 151 -5.40 13.17 -12.82
N ILE A 152 -5.18 12.82 -14.08
CA ILE A 152 -6.21 12.76 -15.10
C ILE A 152 -6.18 11.37 -15.75
N VAL A 153 -7.35 10.74 -15.88
CA VAL A 153 -7.49 9.46 -16.56
C VAL A 153 -7.10 9.63 -18.03
N VAL A 154 -6.05 8.95 -18.46
CA VAL A 154 -5.54 9.04 -19.83
C VAL A 154 -6.11 7.95 -20.74
N SER A 155 -6.37 6.77 -20.19
CA SER A 155 -6.83 5.61 -20.94
C SER A 155 -7.56 4.64 -20.02
N ILE A 156 -8.49 3.86 -20.60
CA ILE A 156 -9.15 2.74 -19.93
C ILE A 156 -9.17 1.55 -20.88
N PRO A 157 -8.01 0.89 -21.15
CA PRO A 157 -7.98 -0.23 -22.08
C PRO A 157 -8.71 -1.45 -21.51
N VAL A 158 -9.30 -2.23 -22.41
CA VAL A 158 -9.81 -3.58 -22.10
C VAL A 158 -8.63 -4.54 -22.13
N LEU A 159 -8.44 -5.30 -21.05
CA LEU A 159 -7.41 -6.32 -20.91
C LEU A 159 -7.84 -7.59 -21.66
N TRP A 160 -6.90 -8.51 -21.85
CA TRP A 160 -7.17 -9.79 -22.52
C TRP A 160 -8.21 -10.63 -21.78
N SER A 161 -8.34 -10.45 -20.47
CA SER A 161 -9.35 -11.04 -19.58
C SER A 161 -10.75 -10.45 -19.76
N GLY A 162 -10.90 -9.34 -20.50
CA GLY A 162 -12.17 -8.66 -20.76
C GLY A 162 -12.57 -7.63 -19.71
N ASP A 163 -11.82 -7.53 -18.61
CA ASP A 163 -11.88 -6.45 -17.62
C ASP A 163 -11.01 -5.26 -18.06
N TYR A 164 -10.91 -4.24 -17.21
CA TYR A 164 -10.31 -2.95 -17.56
C TYR A 164 -9.04 -2.66 -16.75
N SER A 165 -8.14 -1.90 -17.36
CA SER A 165 -7.10 -1.16 -16.66
C SER A 165 -7.48 0.32 -16.67
N VAL A 166 -7.37 1.02 -15.55
CA VAL A 166 -7.58 2.47 -15.48
C VAL A 166 -6.22 3.13 -15.36
N GLN A 167 -5.85 3.91 -16.38
CA GLN A 167 -4.55 4.53 -16.49
C GLN A 167 -4.64 6.05 -16.23
N VAL A 168 -3.76 6.57 -15.39
CA VAL A 168 -3.73 7.97 -14.94
C VAL A 168 -2.35 8.57 -15.21
N THR A 169 -2.33 9.82 -15.68
CA THR A 169 -1.11 10.64 -15.80
C THR A 169 -1.33 12.03 -15.20
N GLU A 170 -0.27 12.79 -14.99
CA GLU A 170 -0.34 14.13 -14.39
C GLU A 170 -1.22 15.08 -15.22
N ASN A 171 -1.12 14.99 -16.55
CA ASN A 171 -1.70 15.96 -17.48
C ASN A 171 -2.76 15.37 -18.42
N GLY A 172 -3.11 14.09 -18.28
CA GLY A 172 -4.12 13.42 -19.11
C GLY A 172 -3.67 13.13 -20.54
N LYS A 173 -2.36 13.15 -20.80
CA LYS A 173 -1.75 12.70 -22.06
C LYS A 173 -1.01 11.40 -21.83
N MET A 174 -0.88 10.60 -22.89
CA MET A 174 -0.05 9.41 -22.84
C MET A 174 1.40 9.85 -22.69
N GLU A 175 2.05 9.39 -21.63
CA GLU A 175 3.41 9.76 -21.28
C GLU A 175 4.26 8.52 -21.05
N LYS A 176 5.55 8.76 -20.80
CA LYS A 176 6.48 7.71 -20.40
C LYS A 176 6.06 7.04 -19.08
N TRP A 177 5.46 7.77 -18.14
CA TRP A 177 5.08 7.23 -16.84
C TRP A 177 3.56 7.18 -16.75
N ILE A 178 3.02 6.00 -16.47
CA ILE A 178 1.59 5.74 -16.35
C ILE A 178 1.34 5.05 -15.02
N TYR A 179 0.31 5.50 -14.30
CA TYR A 179 -0.15 4.88 -13.06
C TYR A 179 -1.39 4.09 -13.39
N GLU A 180 -1.35 2.78 -13.14
CA GLU A 180 -2.40 1.88 -13.58
C GLU A 180 -3.00 1.10 -12.43
N THR A 181 -4.30 0.86 -12.53
CA THR A 181 -5.03 -0.06 -11.67
C THR A 181 -5.75 -1.04 -12.58
N GLU A 182 -5.31 -2.29 -12.57
CA GLU A 182 -5.74 -3.34 -13.51
C GLU A 182 -6.68 -4.34 -12.84
N HIS A 183 -7.34 -5.16 -13.67
CA HIS A 183 -8.39 -6.08 -13.23
C HIS A 183 -9.53 -5.32 -12.53
N ILE A 184 -10.04 -4.30 -13.22
CA ILE A 184 -11.18 -3.48 -12.81
C ILE A 184 -12.43 -3.85 -13.60
N ILE A 185 -13.54 -4.03 -12.92
CA ILE A 185 -14.89 -4.05 -13.53
C ILE A 185 -15.69 -2.81 -13.11
N ASN A 186 -16.78 -2.56 -13.83
CA ASN A 186 -17.68 -1.44 -13.59
C ASN A 186 -16.97 -0.08 -13.41
N PRO A 187 -16.12 0.37 -14.35
CA PRO A 187 -15.42 1.65 -14.23
C PRO A 187 -16.38 2.81 -13.89
N LYS A 188 -16.01 3.64 -12.91
CA LYS A 188 -16.77 4.81 -12.46
C LYS A 188 -16.23 6.13 -12.99
N VAL A 189 -15.17 6.07 -13.79
CA VAL A 189 -14.49 7.20 -14.41
C VAL A 189 -14.42 7.00 -15.92
N LYS A 190 -14.14 8.07 -16.65
CA LYS A 190 -13.85 8.05 -18.09
C LYS A 190 -12.58 8.84 -18.39
N VAL A 191 -12.02 8.60 -19.58
CA VAL A 191 -10.87 9.37 -20.09
C VAL A 191 -11.14 10.88 -20.03
N GLY A 192 -10.17 11.62 -19.51
CA GLY A 192 -10.24 13.06 -19.29
C GLY A 192 -10.77 13.48 -17.91
N ASP A 193 -11.33 12.55 -17.11
CA ASP A 193 -11.73 12.87 -15.74
C ASP A 193 -10.52 13.15 -14.87
N LYS A 194 -10.62 14.20 -14.04
CA LYS A 194 -9.70 14.41 -12.93
C LYS A 194 -10.05 13.45 -11.81
N VAL A 195 -9.03 12.80 -11.25
CA VAL A 195 -9.14 11.92 -10.09
C VAL A 195 -8.24 12.43 -8.98
N ILE A 196 -8.67 12.18 -7.75
CA ILE A 196 -7.82 12.30 -6.57
C ILE A 196 -7.46 10.91 -6.06
N ALA A 197 -6.30 10.76 -5.45
CA ALA A 197 -5.89 9.51 -4.85
C ALA A 197 -6.94 9.03 -3.82
N GLY A 198 -7.24 7.74 -3.83
CA GLY A 198 -8.27 7.13 -2.98
C GLY A 198 -9.70 7.26 -3.53
N GLN A 199 -9.94 8.07 -4.56
CA GLN A 199 -11.24 8.13 -5.25
C GLN A 199 -11.56 6.77 -5.87
N ILE A 200 -12.80 6.30 -5.69
CA ILE A 200 -13.27 5.06 -6.32
C ILE A 200 -13.32 5.25 -7.85
N ILE A 201 -12.66 4.35 -8.56
CA ILE A 201 -12.56 4.34 -10.03
C ILE A 201 -13.23 3.11 -10.66
N GLY A 202 -13.60 2.11 -9.85
CA GLY A 202 -14.22 0.88 -10.29
C GLY A 202 -14.34 -0.11 -9.14
N GLU A 203 -14.48 -1.38 -9.49
CA GLU A 203 -14.61 -2.50 -8.56
C GLU A 203 -13.61 -3.61 -8.94
N VAL A 204 -13.20 -4.40 -7.96
CA VAL A 204 -12.37 -5.59 -8.17
C VAL A 204 -13.03 -6.54 -9.16
N SER A 205 -12.29 -6.94 -10.20
CA SER A 205 -12.71 -7.88 -11.24
C SER A 205 -12.83 -9.31 -10.73
N ASP A 206 -13.67 -10.10 -11.40
CA ASP A 206 -13.74 -11.55 -11.24
C ASP A 206 -12.62 -12.29 -11.97
N PHE A 207 -11.56 -11.60 -12.39
CA PHE A 207 -10.31 -12.24 -12.76
C PHE A 207 -9.76 -13.05 -11.58
N SER A 208 -9.92 -14.37 -11.68
CA SER A 208 -9.87 -15.25 -10.52
C SER A 208 -9.00 -16.48 -10.73
N GLN A 209 -7.86 -16.37 -11.43
CA GLN A 209 -6.95 -17.49 -11.76
C GLN A 209 -6.66 -18.42 -10.56
N GLY A 210 -7.53 -19.42 -10.33
CA GLY A 210 -7.47 -20.33 -9.18
C GLY A 210 -7.95 -19.77 -7.84
N LEU A 211 -8.68 -18.65 -7.80
CA LEU A 211 -9.25 -18.07 -6.57
C LEU A 211 -10.60 -18.70 -6.18
N PRO A 212 -10.95 -18.70 -4.88
CA PRO A 212 -12.22 -19.21 -4.42
C PRO A 212 -13.39 -18.33 -4.86
N ALA A 213 -14.59 -18.90 -4.90
CA ALA A 213 -15.80 -18.19 -5.29
C ALA A 213 -16.03 -16.94 -4.41
N GLY A 214 -16.38 -15.82 -5.04
CA GLY A 214 -16.60 -14.55 -4.35
C GLY A 214 -15.33 -13.71 -4.14
N PHE A 215 -14.16 -14.21 -4.55
CA PHE A 215 -12.92 -13.45 -4.61
C PHE A 215 -12.51 -13.14 -6.05
N GLY A 216 -11.78 -12.05 -6.18
CA GLY A 216 -11.13 -11.60 -7.39
C GLY A 216 -9.77 -10.99 -7.06
N MET A 217 -9.19 -10.28 -8.02
CA MET A 217 -7.97 -9.53 -7.78
C MET A 217 -7.98 -8.17 -8.44
N VAL A 218 -7.12 -7.30 -7.92
CA VAL A 218 -6.78 -6.02 -8.52
C VAL A 218 -5.27 -5.87 -8.44
N GLU A 219 -4.70 -5.26 -9.47
CA GLU A 219 -3.26 -5.01 -9.55
C GLU A 219 -3.00 -3.51 -9.64
N MET A 220 -1.88 -3.09 -9.08
CA MET A 220 -1.42 -1.70 -9.19
C MET A 220 -0.06 -1.64 -9.86
N GLY A 221 0.19 -0.60 -10.66
CA GLY A 221 1.45 -0.46 -11.39
C GLY A 221 1.91 0.98 -11.55
N ILE A 222 3.22 1.15 -11.66
CA ILE A 222 3.85 2.33 -12.26
C ILE A 222 4.59 1.84 -13.50
N LEU A 223 3.96 2.04 -14.66
CA LEU A 223 4.48 1.63 -15.95
C LEU A 223 5.38 2.72 -16.53
N LYS A 224 6.57 2.30 -16.94
CA LYS A 224 7.56 3.05 -17.72
C LYS A 224 7.47 2.62 -19.17
N GLY A 225 6.91 3.47 -20.02
CA GLY A 225 6.94 3.32 -21.46
C GLY A 225 8.38 3.26 -22.01
N GLY A 226 8.53 2.53 -23.12
CA GLY A 226 9.80 2.25 -23.78
C GLY A 226 9.57 1.31 -24.97
N GLN A 227 10.65 0.86 -25.61
CA GLN A 227 10.54 -0.19 -26.63
C GLN A 227 10.04 -1.51 -26.02
N VAL A 228 10.58 -1.85 -24.85
CA VAL A 228 10.06 -2.85 -23.93
C VAL A 228 9.58 -2.07 -22.71
N PRO A 229 8.27 -2.00 -22.45
CA PRO A 229 7.76 -1.35 -21.26
C PRO A 229 8.22 -2.11 -20.00
N GLN A 230 8.36 -1.36 -18.91
CA GLN A 230 8.84 -1.89 -17.64
C GLN A 230 8.05 -1.29 -16.49
N HIS A 231 7.87 -2.03 -15.42
CA HIS A 231 7.35 -1.53 -14.17
C HIS A 231 8.47 -1.22 -13.20
N VAL A 232 8.18 -0.32 -12.27
CA VAL A 232 9.01 -0.06 -11.07
C VAL A 232 8.17 -0.30 -9.83
N CYS A 233 8.80 -0.66 -8.70
CA CYS A 233 8.06 -0.94 -7.49
C CYS A 233 7.23 0.28 -7.02
N PRO A 234 5.89 0.22 -6.98
CA PRO A 234 5.07 1.37 -6.61
C PRO A 234 5.31 1.85 -5.17
N PHE A 235 5.58 0.93 -4.25
CA PHE A 235 5.79 1.24 -2.83
C PHE A 235 7.08 2.04 -2.57
N ALA A 236 8.02 2.07 -3.52
CA ALA A 236 9.20 2.93 -3.45
C ALA A 236 8.88 4.42 -3.69
N TYR A 237 7.72 4.72 -4.26
CA TYR A 237 7.29 6.06 -4.67
C TYR A 237 6.11 6.59 -3.86
N PHE A 238 5.95 6.13 -2.61
CA PHE A 238 4.95 6.70 -1.71
C PHE A 238 5.17 8.19 -1.45
N ASP A 239 4.06 8.92 -1.41
CA ASP A 239 4.02 10.27 -0.87
C ASP A 239 4.41 10.24 0.61
N PRO A 240 5.28 11.14 1.08
CA PRO A 240 5.71 11.19 2.49
C PRO A 240 4.56 11.21 3.49
N SER A 241 3.40 11.78 3.12
CA SER A 241 2.23 11.89 3.99
C SER A 241 1.58 10.55 4.36
N ILE A 242 1.75 9.50 3.55
CA ILE A 242 1.17 8.17 3.80
C ILE A 242 2.22 7.09 4.01
N LYS A 243 3.47 7.34 3.63
CA LYS A 243 4.51 6.32 3.51
C LYS A 243 4.71 5.49 4.78
N GLU A 244 4.96 6.14 5.91
CA GLU A 244 5.29 5.44 7.15
C GLU A 244 4.12 4.58 7.63
N GLU A 245 2.91 5.13 7.63
CA GLU A 245 1.72 4.43 8.09
C GLU A 245 1.36 3.27 7.15
N MET A 246 1.44 3.47 5.84
CA MET A 246 1.16 2.42 4.87
C MET A 246 2.17 1.27 4.97
N GLN A 247 3.46 1.56 5.16
CA GLN A 247 4.48 0.54 5.37
C GLN A 247 4.22 -0.28 6.66
N LYS A 248 3.84 0.38 7.76
CA LYS A 248 3.43 -0.31 8.99
C LYS A 248 2.23 -1.23 8.76
N LYS A 249 1.23 -0.76 8.01
CA LYS A 249 0.03 -1.54 7.69
C LYS A 249 0.32 -2.73 6.79
N ILE A 250 1.23 -2.61 5.83
CA ILE A 250 1.67 -3.74 4.99
C ILE A 250 2.33 -4.82 5.86
N ILE A 251 3.28 -4.44 6.72
CA ILE A 251 3.93 -5.39 7.64
C ILE A 251 2.90 -6.02 8.59
N ALA A 252 1.97 -5.22 9.11
CA ALA A 252 0.91 -5.74 9.99
C ALA A 252 -0.03 -6.72 9.27
N LEU A 253 -0.32 -6.50 7.98
CA LEU A 253 -1.08 -7.47 7.17
C LEU A 253 -0.31 -8.77 7.00
N TYR A 254 0.99 -8.70 6.73
CA TYR A 254 1.85 -9.87 6.61
C TYR A 254 1.78 -10.72 7.87
N THR A 255 2.17 -10.16 9.02
CA THR A 255 2.17 -10.87 10.30
C THR A 255 0.79 -11.42 10.66
N ALA A 256 -0.27 -10.61 10.52
CA ALA A 256 -1.60 -11.07 10.86
C ALA A 256 -2.08 -12.21 9.96
N TRP A 257 -1.79 -12.15 8.64
CA TRP A 257 -2.17 -13.21 7.72
C TRP A 257 -1.41 -14.51 8.00
N GLU A 258 -0.12 -14.45 8.28
CA GLU A 258 0.68 -15.61 8.64
C GLU A 258 0.19 -16.28 9.92
N ASP A 259 -0.06 -15.50 10.97
CA ASP A 259 -0.64 -15.98 12.22
C ASP A 259 -2.01 -16.63 11.97
N TYR A 260 -2.84 -15.99 11.13
CA TYR A 260 -4.14 -16.54 10.78
C TYR A 260 -4.03 -17.81 9.95
N ALA A 261 -3.15 -17.85 8.95
CA ALA A 261 -2.95 -18.99 8.06
C ALA A 261 -2.26 -20.17 8.76
N GLY A 262 -1.44 -19.88 9.77
CA GLY A 262 -0.58 -20.86 10.44
C GLY A 262 0.69 -21.16 9.66
N ASP A 263 1.17 -20.21 8.84
CA ASP A 263 2.37 -20.34 8.00
C ASP A 263 3.15 -19.02 8.02
N THR A 264 4.30 -19.01 8.71
CA THR A 264 5.19 -17.85 8.86
C THR A 264 6.26 -17.76 7.76
N SER A 265 6.09 -18.52 6.67
CA SER A 265 7.01 -18.51 5.52
C SER A 265 6.41 -17.79 4.31
N LEU A 266 5.22 -17.19 4.48
CA LEU A 266 4.55 -16.50 3.40
C LEU A 266 5.32 -15.20 3.16
N TYR A 267 5.38 -14.27 4.09
CA TYR A 267 5.95 -12.96 3.81
C TYR A 267 7.40 -12.83 4.29
N ASN A 268 8.01 -11.73 3.88
CA ASN A 268 9.34 -11.32 4.32
C ASN A 268 9.21 -9.95 4.98
N GLU A 269 9.17 -9.91 6.30
CA GLU A 269 8.91 -8.70 7.08
C GLU A 269 10.13 -7.77 7.16
N ILE A 270 11.31 -8.24 6.72
CA ILE A 270 12.56 -7.47 6.77
C ILE A 270 12.91 -6.78 5.44
N GLU A 271 11.96 -6.74 4.49
CA GLU A 271 12.08 -5.92 3.28
C GLU A 271 12.37 -4.46 3.64
N SER A 272 13.34 -3.85 2.96
CA SER A 272 13.67 -2.42 3.17
C SER A 272 12.52 -1.49 2.76
N ILE A 273 11.68 -1.94 1.82
CA ILE A 273 10.45 -1.29 1.41
C ILE A 273 9.38 -2.39 1.38
N PRO A 274 8.51 -2.49 2.40
CA PRO A 274 7.45 -3.49 2.44
C PRO A 274 6.59 -3.47 1.17
N GLY A 275 6.43 -4.63 0.55
CA GLY A 275 5.72 -4.80 -0.72
C GLY A 275 6.64 -4.78 -1.94
N CYS A 276 7.94 -4.49 -1.79
CA CYS A 276 8.95 -4.58 -2.83
C CYS A 276 9.92 -5.74 -2.56
N ILE A 277 9.64 -6.91 -3.12
CA ILE A 277 10.58 -8.05 -3.08
C ILE A 277 11.80 -7.77 -3.96
N LYS A 278 11.60 -7.01 -5.04
CA LYS A 278 12.64 -6.48 -5.94
C LYS A 278 12.57 -4.97 -6.03
N LEU A 279 13.68 -4.34 -6.40
CA LEU A 279 13.75 -2.90 -6.71
C LEU A 279 14.12 -2.62 -8.16
N ASP A 280 14.73 -3.58 -8.85
CA ASP A 280 15.04 -3.44 -10.26
C ASP A 280 13.75 -3.39 -11.11
N PRO A 281 13.75 -2.63 -12.21
CA PRO A 281 12.63 -2.65 -13.15
C PRO A 281 12.37 -4.06 -13.70
N ILE A 282 11.09 -4.41 -13.83
CA ILE A 282 10.64 -5.70 -14.39
C ILE A 282 9.91 -5.41 -15.69
N GLU A 283 10.17 -6.17 -16.75
CA GLU A 283 9.43 -6.05 -18.02
C GLU A 283 7.95 -6.42 -17.81
N GLY A 284 7.04 -5.60 -18.35
CA GLY A 284 5.60 -5.76 -18.18
C GLY A 284 4.82 -4.82 -19.08
#